data_AF-A0A543BM33-F1
#
_entry.id   AF-A0A543BM33-F1
#
_cell.length_a   1.000
_cell.length_b   1.000
_cell.length_c   1.000
_cell.angle_alpha   90.00
_cell.angle_beta   90.00
_cell.angle_gamma   90.00
#
_symmetry.space_group_name_H-M   'P 1'
#
loop_
_entity.id
_entity.type
_entity.pdbx_description
1 polymer ?
#
loop_
_entity_poly.entity_id
_entity_poly.type
_entity_poly.pdbx_seq_one_letter_code
_entity_poly.pdbx_strand_id
1 'polypeptide(L)'
;MNKSLTRSIGFWLLLVLSAASAAVGGWIISGQIGTMTTTLADGTATGVEVYVGQSLVVVGAALLGAGVLGILLAVALTAVRALIPTAAPVVVEPIDWTAEADSTIDETPAVTTDAPVIDADSEPEAVVVEPETAPTR
;
A
#
# COMPACT_ATOMS: atom_id res chain seq x y z
N MET A 1 -5.05 -9.02 -0.54
CA MET A 1 -5.25 -8.20 0.69
C MET A 1 -5.10 -6.74 0.32
N ASN A 2 -6.21 -6.06 0.02
CA ASN A 2 -6.20 -4.72 -0.58
C ASN A 2 -5.97 -3.69 0.53
N LYS A 3 -4.71 -3.34 0.80
CA LYS A 3 -4.37 -2.40 1.87
C LYS A 3 -4.90 -1.01 1.50
N SER A 4 -5.88 -0.49 2.24
CA SER A 4 -6.41 0.87 2.07
C SER A 4 -5.26 1.89 2.02
N LEU A 5 -5.31 2.87 1.10
CA LEU A 5 -4.29 3.94 1.01
C LEU A 5 -4.25 4.72 2.33
N THR A 6 -5.42 4.97 2.91
CA THR A 6 -5.58 5.64 4.22
C THR A 6 -4.96 4.83 5.37
N ARG A 7 -4.77 3.51 5.19
CA ARG A 7 -4.11 2.62 6.14
C ARG A 7 -2.66 2.32 5.75
N SER A 8 -2.17 2.87 4.64
CA SER A 8 -0.81 2.67 4.17
C SER A 8 0.15 3.57 4.93
N ILE A 9 1.07 2.97 5.68
CA ILE A 9 2.13 3.70 6.38
C ILE A 9 3.01 4.47 5.40
N GLY A 10 3.27 3.91 4.22
CA GLY A 10 4.08 4.57 3.19
C GLY A 10 3.42 5.83 2.64
N PHE A 11 2.09 5.83 2.51
CA PHE A 11 1.35 7.02 2.08
C PHE A 11 1.43 8.15 3.12
N TRP A 12 1.20 7.82 4.40
CA TRP A 12 1.31 8.79 5.48
C TRP A 12 2.74 9.30 5.68
N LEU A 13 3.75 8.44 5.56
CA LEU A 13 5.15 8.84 5.64
C LEU A 13 5.47 9.81 4.51
N LEU A 14 5.11 9.47 3.26
CA LEU A 14 5.27 10.36 2.11
C LEU A 14 4.57 11.70 2.36
N LEU A 15 3.29 11.70 2.75
CA LEU A 15 2.52 12.92 2.96
C LEU A 15 3.11 13.81 4.06
N VAL A 16 3.36 13.24 5.25
CA VAL A 16 3.86 13.99 6.42
C VAL A 16 5.28 14.48 6.16
N LEU A 17 6.15 13.65 5.61
CA LEU A 17 7.53 14.04 5.29
C LEU A 17 7.56 15.14 4.22
N SER A 18 6.67 15.05 3.24
CA SER A 18 6.54 16.06 2.19
C SER A 18 6.03 17.40 2.74
N ALA A 19 5.00 17.36 3.59
CA ALA A 19 4.48 18.54 4.27
C ALA A 19 5.52 19.19 5.19
N ALA A 20 6.25 18.37 5.96
CA ALA A 20 7.33 18.84 6.82
C ALA A 20 8.46 19.48 5.99
N SER A 21 8.88 18.84 4.88
CA SER A 21 9.91 19.38 3.99
C SER A 21 9.49 20.72 3.38
N ALA A 22 8.22 20.83 2.94
CA ALA A 22 7.68 22.08 2.40
C ALA A 22 7.68 23.20 3.46
N ALA A 23 7.21 22.90 4.67
CA ALA A 23 7.15 23.86 5.78
C ALA A 23 8.55 24.32 6.21
N VAL A 24 9.50 23.39 6.38
CA VAL A 24 10.88 23.71 6.76
C VAL A 24 11.57 24.51 5.66
N GLY A 25 11.42 24.11 4.40
CA GLY A 25 11.99 24.83 3.27
C GLY A 25 11.47 26.27 3.18
N GLY A 26 10.16 26.45 3.31
CA GLY A 26 9.53 27.77 3.35
C GLY A 26 9.98 28.63 4.54
N TRP A 27 10.11 28.03 5.72
CA TRP A 27 10.57 28.71 6.92
C TRP A 27 12.01 29.22 6.77
N ILE A 28 12.91 28.41 6.22
CA ILE A 28 14.31 28.80 5.96
C ILE A 28 14.35 30.00 5.00
N ILE A 29 13.64 29.93 3.88
CA ILE A 29 13.63 31.01 2.88
C ILE A 29 13.08 32.30 3.49
N SER A 30 11.96 32.21 4.20
CA SER A 30 11.34 33.37 4.86
C SER A 30 12.29 34.02 5.87
N GLY A 31 13.01 33.23 6.66
CA GLY A 31 14.00 33.73 7.62
C GLY A 31 15.15 34.48 6.96
N GLN A 32 15.65 33.99 5.81
CA GLN A 32 16.73 34.66 5.09
C GLN A 32 16.27 35.98 4.46
N ILE A 33 15.07 36.01 3.86
CA ILE A 33 14.48 37.25 3.33
C ILE A 33 14.30 38.28 4.45
N GLY A 34 13.78 37.86 5.61
CA GLY A 34 13.58 38.75 6.76
C GLY A 34 14.91 39.29 7.31
N THR A 35 15.94 38.45 7.40
CA THR A 35 17.28 38.86 7.82
C THR A 35 17.87 39.89 6.87
N MET A 36 17.85 39.63 5.55
CA MET A 36 18.35 40.58 4.55
C MET A 36 17.57 41.90 4.55
N THR A 37 16.26 41.83 4.74
CA THR A 37 15.42 43.05 4.83
C THR A 37 15.81 43.90 6.04
N THR A 38 16.02 43.26 7.20
CA THR A 38 16.45 43.94 8.43
C THR A 38 17.84 44.53 8.28
N THR A 39 18.82 43.76 7.80
CA THR A 39 20.21 44.25 7.71
C THR A 39 20.39 45.32 6.63
N LEU A 40 19.60 45.29 5.57
CA LEU A 40 19.56 46.38 4.58
C LEU A 40 18.90 47.64 5.16
N ALA A 41 17.83 47.50 5.95
CA ALA A 41 17.19 48.64 6.61
C ALA A 41 18.10 49.29 7.66
N ASP A 42 18.83 48.46 8.42
CA ASP A 42 19.71 48.90 9.51
C ASP A 42 21.12 49.29 9.02
N GLY A 43 21.43 49.08 7.73
CA GLY A 43 22.73 49.39 7.13
C GLY A 43 23.88 48.49 7.60
N THR A 44 23.58 47.36 8.25
CA THR A 44 24.56 46.44 8.84
C THR A 44 24.84 45.21 7.98
N ALA A 45 24.43 45.20 6.71
CA ALA A 45 24.59 44.04 5.83
C ALA A 45 26.08 43.64 5.68
N THR A 46 26.41 42.44 6.15
CA THR A 46 27.72 41.82 6.06
C THR A 46 27.75 40.73 4.98
N GLY A 47 28.95 40.36 4.52
CA GLY A 47 29.13 39.29 3.53
C GLY A 47 28.63 37.91 4.01
N VAL A 48 28.48 37.71 5.33
CA VAL A 48 27.96 36.46 5.90
C VAL A 48 26.47 36.32 5.58
N GLU A 49 25.68 37.38 5.75
CA GLU A 49 24.24 37.33 5.43
C GLU A 49 24.00 37.09 3.93
N VAL A 50 24.90 37.55 3.07
CA VAL A 50 24.77 37.35 1.62
C VAL A 50 25.20 35.94 1.21
N TYR A 51 26.41 35.50 1.60
CA TYR A 51 26.97 34.25 1.08
C TYR A 51 26.41 33.00 1.78
N VAL A 52 26.29 33.04 3.12
CA VAL A 52 25.66 31.96 3.89
C VAL A 52 24.15 31.98 3.69
N GLY A 53 23.54 33.17 3.67
CA GLY A 53 22.11 33.32 3.46
C GLY A 53 21.66 32.82 2.09
N GLN A 54 22.38 33.15 1.02
CA GLN A 54 22.08 32.62 -0.31
C GLN A 54 22.18 31.09 -0.37
N SER A 55 23.21 30.51 0.24
CA SER A 55 23.38 29.05 0.29
C SER A 55 22.20 28.38 1.02
N LEU A 56 21.75 28.97 2.13
CA LEU A 56 20.59 28.48 2.87
C LEU A 56 19.28 28.64 2.09
N VAL A 57 19.10 29.72 1.32
CA VAL A 57 17.93 29.88 0.44
C VAL A 57 17.89 28.79 -0.62
N VAL A 58 19.03 28.42 -1.22
CA VAL A 58 19.08 27.33 -2.22
C VAL A 58 18.70 25.99 -1.58
N VAL A 59 19.22 25.68 -0.40
CA VAL A 59 18.85 24.47 0.35
C VAL A 59 17.36 24.49 0.71
N GLY A 60 16.85 25.63 1.20
CA GLY A 60 15.43 25.81 1.52
C GLY A 60 14.54 25.66 0.29
N ALA A 61 14.96 26.16 -0.88
CA ALA A 61 14.23 26.03 -2.14
C ALA A 61 14.19 24.59 -2.64
N ALA A 62 15.31 23.85 -2.54
CA ALA A 62 15.35 22.44 -2.86
C ALA A 62 14.41 21.62 -1.94
N LEU A 63 14.43 21.92 -0.64
CA LEU A 63 13.58 21.25 0.34
C LEU A 63 12.09 21.56 0.15
N LEU A 64 11.77 22.83 -0.14
CA LEU A 64 10.43 23.27 -0.47
C LEU A 64 9.94 22.61 -1.77
N GLY A 65 10.78 22.59 -2.82
CA GLY A 65 10.47 21.93 -4.08
C GLY A 65 10.20 20.43 -3.92
N ALA A 66 11.05 19.73 -3.16
CA ALA A 66 10.84 18.32 -2.83
C ALA A 66 9.54 18.10 -2.05
N GLY A 67 9.24 18.97 -1.07
CA GLY A 67 8.01 18.92 -0.29
C GLY A 67 6.74 19.23 -1.09
N VAL A 68 6.81 20.12 -2.08
CA VAL A 68 5.68 20.36 -2.99
C VAL A 68 5.50 19.16 -3.93
N LEU A 69 6.60 18.64 -4.48
CA LEU A 69 6.56 17.50 -5.40
C LEU A 69 5.98 16.24 -4.72
N GLY A 70 6.38 15.94 -3.48
CA GLY A 70 5.80 14.80 -2.77
C GLY A 70 4.31 14.97 -2.48
N ILE A 71 3.82 16.18 -2.21
CA ILE A 71 2.37 16.44 -2.06
C ILE A 71 1.65 16.17 -3.39
N LEU A 72 2.20 16.64 -4.51
CA LEU A 72 1.63 16.37 -5.83
C LEU A 72 1.59 14.86 -6.13
N LEU A 73 2.63 14.12 -5.76
CA LEU A 73 2.65 12.65 -5.89
C LEU A 73 1.60 11.99 -4.98
N ALA A 74 1.42 12.49 -3.75
CA ALA A 74 0.37 11.99 -2.86
C ALA A 74 -1.03 12.18 -3.48
N VAL A 75 -1.30 13.37 -4.02
CA VAL A 75 -2.56 13.68 -4.70
C VAL A 75 -2.75 12.79 -5.93
N ALA A 76 -1.72 12.63 -6.76
CA ALA A 76 -1.78 11.76 -7.93
C ALA A 76 -2.11 10.31 -7.56
N LEU A 77 -1.46 9.76 -6.52
CA LEU A 77 -1.73 8.40 -6.03
C LEU A 77 -3.18 8.25 -5.53
N THR A 78 -3.71 9.26 -4.83
CA THR A 78 -5.11 9.24 -4.39
C THR A 78 -6.10 9.30 -5.56
N ALA A 79 -5.81 10.13 -6.57
CA ALA A 79 -6.64 10.24 -7.76
C ALA A 79 -6.66 8.93 -8.56
N VAL A 80 -5.50 8.30 -8.76
CA VAL A 80 -5.39 7.00 -9.42
C VAL A 80 -6.17 5.93 -8.65
N ARG A 81 -6.04 5.88 -7.32
CA ARG A 81 -6.79 4.94 -6.48
C ARG A 81 -8.29 5.15 -6.56
N ALA A 82 -8.76 6.40 -6.62
CA ALA A 82 -10.18 6.72 -6.71
C ALA A 82 -10.82 6.19 -8.01
N LEU A 83 -10.02 6.02 -9.07
CA LEU A 83 -10.50 5.52 -10.36
C LEU A 83 -10.50 3.98 -10.45
N ILE A 84 -9.86 3.27 -9.52
CA ILE A 84 -9.81 1.81 -9.51
C ILE A 84 -11.07 1.25 -8.84
N PRO A 85 -11.89 0.45 -9.55
CA PRO A 85 -13.08 -0.17 -8.97
C PRO A 85 -12.74 -1.02 -7.75
N THR A 86 -13.44 -0.80 -6.65
CA THR A 86 -13.33 -1.65 -5.45
C THR A 86 -14.37 -2.76 -5.54
N ALA A 87 -13.94 -4.02 -5.34
CA ALA A 87 -14.83 -5.16 -5.30
C ALA A 87 -15.90 -4.96 -4.22
N ALA A 88 -17.16 -5.20 -4.59
CA ALA A 88 -18.28 -5.09 -3.67
C ALA A 88 -18.09 -6.05 -2.47
N PRO A 89 -18.37 -5.59 -1.24
CA PRO A 89 -18.29 -6.47 -0.09
C PRO A 89 -19.29 -7.61 -0.27
N VAL A 90 -18.80 -8.86 -0.18
CA VAL A 90 -19.67 -10.04 -0.13
C VAL A 90 -20.45 -9.94 1.18
N VAL A 91 -21.74 -9.69 1.07
CA VAL A 91 -22.66 -9.72 2.21
C VAL A 91 -22.81 -11.20 2.59
N VAL A 92 -22.17 -11.59 3.70
CA VAL A 92 -22.42 -12.88 4.32
C VAL A 92 -23.63 -12.68 5.22
N GLU A 93 -24.74 -13.33 4.87
CA GLU A 93 -25.92 -13.38 5.73
C GLU A 93 -25.49 -13.99 7.09
N PRO A 94 -25.81 -13.34 8.21
CA PRO A 94 -25.52 -13.91 9.51
C PRO A 94 -26.27 -15.23 9.64
N ILE A 95 -25.57 -16.29 10.05
CA ILE A 95 -26.19 -17.58 10.36
C ILE A 95 -27.25 -17.33 11.43
N ASP A 96 -28.52 -17.59 11.08
CA ASP A 96 -29.62 -17.54 12.02
C ASP A 96 -29.61 -18.81 12.87
N TRP A 97 -28.86 -18.75 13.97
CA TRP A 97 -28.79 -19.82 14.97
C TRP A 97 -30.12 -20.05 15.72
N THR A 98 -31.15 -19.22 15.48
CA THR A 98 -32.47 -19.39 16.10
C THR A 98 -33.44 -20.22 15.26
N ALA A 99 -33.07 -20.56 14.02
CA ALA A 99 -33.86 -21.41 13.13
C ALA A 99 -33.72 -22.93 13.41
N GLU A 100 -32.69 -23.36 14.14
CA GLU A 100 -32.36 -24.76 14.46
C GLU A 100 -33.01 -25.26 15.77
N ALA A 101 -34.19 -24.74 16.14
CA ALA A 101 -34.89 -25.15 17.36
C ALA A 101 -36.22 -25.88 17.13
N ASP A 102 -36.65 -26.11 15.87
CA ASP A 102 -37.99 -26.66 15.60
C ASP A 102 -38.05 -27.87 14.64
N SER A 103 -36.91 -28.50 14.30
CA SER A 103 -36.91 -29.79 13.59
C SER A 103 -36.79 -30.94 14.59
N THR A 104 -37.94 -31.31 15.17
CA THR A 104 -38.09 -32.57 15.90
C THR A 104 -37.69 -33.73 14.97
N ILE A 105 -36.66 -34.46 15.37
CA ILE A 105 -36.17 -35.70 14.74
C ILE A 105 -37.30 -36.74 14.82
N ASP A 106 -37.94 -37.03 13.69
CA ASP A 106 -38.77 -38.22 13.53
C ASP A 106 -37.87 -39.37 13.08
N GLU A 107 -37.51 -40.24 14.01
CA GLU A 107 -36.67 -41.41 13.81
C GLU A 107 -37.49 -42.54 13.18
N THR A 108 -37.28 -42.82 11.90
CA THR A 108 -37.70 -44.09 11.27
C THR A 108 -36.49 -44.71 10.56
N PRO A 109 -36.04 -45.93 10.94
CA PRO A 109 -34.88 -46.53 10.31
C PRO A 109 -35.30 -47.19 8.99
N ALA A 110 -34.91 -46.60 7.87
CA ALA A 110 -34.98 -47.25 6.57
C ALA A 110 -33.65 -47.95 6.28
N VAL A 111 -33.60 -49.25 6.58
CA VAL A 111 -32.59 -50.17 6.01
C VAL A 111 -32.91 -50.34 4.52
N THR A 112 -32.00 -49.91 3.65
CA THR A 112 -31.87 -50.46 2.29
C THR A 112 -30.39 -50.54 1.92
N THR A 113 -29.92 -51.78 1.91
CA THR A 113 -28.82 -52.30 1.10
C THR A 113 -28.96 -51.85 -0.36
N ASP A 114 -27.97 -51.18 -0.93
CA ASP A 114 -27.20 -51.75 -2.04
C ASP A 114 -25.92 -50.95 -2.31
N ALA A 115 -24.80 -51.66 -2.35
CA ALA A 115 -23.50 -51.12 -2.74
C ALA A 115 -23.25 -51.58 -4.18
N PRO A 116 -22.97 -50.68 -5.15
CA PRO A 116 -22.51 -51.13 -6.44
C PRO A 116 -21.05 -51.59 -6.31
N VAL A 117 -20.89 -52.91 -6.31
CA VAL A 117 -19.66 -53.61 -6.66
C VAL A 117 -19.33 -53.28 -8.11
N ILE A 118 -18.17 -52.67 -8.37
CA ILE A 118 -17.51 -52.80 -9.66
C ILE A 118 -16.25 -53.61 -9.40
N ASP A 119 -16.36 -54.90 -9.70
CA ASP A 119 -15.25 -55.83 -9.74
C ASP A 119 -14.47 -55.66 -11.06
N ALA A 120 -13.18 -55.87 -10.95
CA ALA A 120 -12.17 -55.59 -11.95
C ALA A 120 -12.25 -56.49 -13.20
N ASP A 121 -11.96 -55.92 -14.37
CA ASP A 121 -11.25 -56.66 -15.41
C ASP A 121 -10.47 -55.71 -16.33
N SER A 122 -9.15 -55.64 -16.10
CA SER A 122 -8.07 -55.44 -17.09
C SER A 122 -6.77 -55.10 -16.33
N GLU A 123 -6.07 -56.14 -15.90
CA GLU A 123 -4.66 -56.11 -15.52
C GLU A 123 -3.85 -56.80 -16.65
N PRO A 124 -2.51 -56.83 -16.63
CA PRO A 124 -1.54 -55.78 -16.90
C PRO A 124 -0.69 -56.11 -18.16
N GLU A 125 0.11 -55.18 -18.66
CA GLU A 125 1.41 -55.59 -19.22
C GLU A 125 2.49 -54.54 -18.98
N ALA A 126 3.66 -55.10 -18.75
CA ALA A 126 4.72 -54.59 -17.90
C ALA A 126 5.88 -54.03 -18.74
N VAL A 127 6.64 -53.10 -18.14
CA VAL A 127 8.12 -53.04 -18.17
C VAL A 127 8.70 -52.55 -19.52
N VAL A 128 9.50 -51.48 -19.58
CA VAL A 128 10.91 -51.40 -19.12
C VAL A 128 11.34 -49.95 -18.88
N VAL A 129 12.23 -49.86 -17.89
CA VAL A 129 12.94 -48.74 -17.27
C VAL A 129 13.85 -47.91 -18.21
N GLU A 130 13.94 -46.62 -17.85
CA GLU A 130 14.89 -45.53 -18.16
C GLU A 130 16.38 -45.92 -18.39
N PRO A 131 17.21 -45.05 -19.01
CA PRO A 131 17.92 -44.06 -18.17
C PRO A 131 18.19 -42.68 -18.80
N GLU A 132 17.99 -41.66 -17.96
CA GLU A 132 18.91 -40.54 -17.67
C GLU A 132 20.11 -40.33 -18.61
N THR A 133 20.18 -39.15 -19.22
CA THR A 133 21.46 -38.45 -19.47
C THR A 133 21.33 -36.96 -19.15
N ALA A 134 22.18 -36.53 -18.22
CA ALA A 134 22.32 -35.17 -17.69
C ALA A 134 23.04 -34.21 -18.68
N PRO A 135 23.18 -32.91 -18.37
CA PRO A 135 23.42 -31.83 -19.32
C PRO A 135 24.90 -31.65 -19.70
N THR A 136 25.17 -31.04 -20.86
CA THR A 136 26.49 -30.49 -21.19
C THR A 136 26.42 -29.13 -21.91
N ARG A 137 26.87 -28.13 -21.15
CA ARG A 137 27.65 -26.91 -21.51
C ARG A 137 27.05 -25.81 -22.37
#